data_AF-A0A7Y9FE65-F1
#
_entry.id   AF-A0A7Y9FE65-F1
#
_cell.length_a   1.000
_cell.length_b   1.000
_cell.length_c   1.000
_cell.angle_alpha   90.00
_cell.angle_beta   90.00
_cell.angle_gamma   90.00
#
_symmetry.space_group_name_H-M   'P 1'
#
loop_
_entity.id
_entity.type
_entity.pdbx_description
1 polymer ?
#
loop_
_entity_poly.entity_id
_entity_poly.type
_entity_poly.pdbx_seq_one_letter_code
_entity_poly.pdbx_strand_id
1 'polypeptide(L)'
;MTTATPADAEPDVLDALASCAAAVHPPATPAYDRHCRTRGVLRPLRPLRPVAVVEVHRTDELVAVLHAARTHGVHVATHGVGHGGAGDLAGAVLVVTGWLDGVYVDPGTRTAHVGAGVPWGEVVAAAAAHRLVPACPGPPTVALAGYLTPGPGPAARALGVAPSAVRSVDLVTAAGEVRRASRDEHPELFRALHDGVGALGVVTAVELDLLHQPPTLGTGERVHALGL
;
A
#
# COMPACT_ATOMS: atom_id res chain seq x y z
N MET A 1 29.18 -21.79 -2.55
CA MET A 1 27.78 -21.37 -2.33
C MET A 1 27.52 -20.23 -3.31
N THR A 2 26.94 -20.57 -4.46
CA THR A 2 26.83 -19.69 -5.63
C THR A 2 25.94 -18.50 -5.31
N THR A 3 26.52 -17.30 -5.29
CA THR A 3 25.78 -16.04 -5.30
C THR A 3 25.12 -15.92 -6.67
N ALA A 4 23.81 -16.15 -6.75
CA ALA A 4 23.06 -15.82 -7.95
C ALA A 4 23.15 -14.31 -8.16
N THR A 5 23.77 -13.90 -9.26
CA THR A 5 23.70 -12.54 -9.80
C THR A 5 22.22 -12.19 -9.97
N PRO A 6 21.75 -11.00 -9.55
CA PRO A 6 20.40 -10.57 -9.91
C PRO A 6 20.29 -10.65 -11.44
N ALA A 7 19.25 -11.31 -11.94
CA ALA A 7 18.95 -11.26 -13.36
C ALA A 7 18.61 -9.80 -13.66
N ASP A 8 19.56 -9.08 -14.25
CA ASP A 8 19.35 -7.71 -14.69
C ASP A 8 18.12 -7.69 -15.59
N ALA A 9 17.24 -6.70 -15.43
CA ALA A 9 16.16 -6.51 -16.38
C ALA A 9 16.77 -6.35 -17.78
N GLU A 10 16.17 -7.03 -18.77
CA GLU A 10 16.45 -6.75 -20.18
C GLU A 10 16.32 -5.23 -20.41
N PRO A 11 17.27 -4.57 -21.09
CA PRO A 11 17.24 -3.12 -21.32
C PRO A 11 15.89 -2.62 -21.86
N ASP A 12 15.27 -3.40 -22.74
CA ASP A 12 13.96 -3.13 -23.34
C ASP A 12 12.85 -2.97 -22.28
N VAL A 13 12.91 -3.75 -21.19
CA VAL A 13 11.94 -3.65 -20.08
C VAL A 13 12.13 -2.35 -19.32
N LEU A 14 13.38 -1.96 -19.03
CA LEU A 14 13.67 -0.73 -18.31
C LEU A 14 13.23 0.49 -19.11
N ASP A 15 13.48 0.49 -20.42
CA ASP A 15 13.06 1.55 -21.33
C ASP A 15 11.54 1.64 -21.43
N ALA A 16 10.86 0.49 -21.54
CA ALA A 16 9.40 0.44 -21.52
C ALA A 16 8.82 1.00 -20.21
N LEU A 17 9.37 0.62 -19.06
CA LEU A 17 8.93 1.14 -17.76
C LEU A 17 9.21 2.64 -17.61
N ALA A 18 10.38 3.11 -18.04
CA ALA A 18 10.79 4.51 -17.95
C ALA A 18 9.91 5.42 -18.82
N SER A 19 9.36 4.90 -19.92
CA SER A 19 8.39 5.64 -20.76
C SER A 19 7.00 5.82 -20.13
N CYS A 20 6.68 5.02 -19.11
CA CYS A 20 5.32 4.88 -18.56
C CYS A 20 5.16 5.40 -17.14
N ALA A 21 6.26 5.65 -16.42
CA ALA A 21 6.25 6.02 -15.01
C ALA A 21 7.10 7.26 -14.73
N ALA A 22 6.73 7.99 -13.69
CA ALA A 22 7.45 9.20 -13.28
C ALA A 22 8.91 8.93 -12.89
N ALA A 23 9.18 7.78 -12.26
CA ALA A 23 10.55 7.39 -11.92
C ALA A 23 10.73 5.87 -11.94
N VAL A 24 11.83 5.43 -12.57
CA VAL A 24 12.28 4.05 -12.59
C VAL A 24 13.72 4.01 -12.08
N HIS A 25 13.96 3.19 -11.08
CA HIS A 25 15.24 3.06 -10.39
C HIS A 25 15.81 1.67 -10.65
N PRO A 26 16.85 1.54 -11.49
CA PRO A 26 17.56 0.28 -11.66
C PRO A 26 18.38 -0.07 -10.40
N PRO A 27 18.87 -1.31 -10.30
CA PRO A 27 19.77 -1.74 -9.23
C PRO A 27 20.97 -0.79 -9.07
N ALA A 28 21.53 -0.75 -7.85
CA ALA A 28 22.68 0.08 -7.49
C ALA A 28 22.45 1.61 -7.54
N THR A 29 21.20 2.08 -7.58
CA THR A 29 20.87 3.49 -7.33
C THR A 29 20.48 3.72 -5.86
N PRO A 30 20.77 4.90 -5.28
CA PRO A 30 20.36 5.21 -3.90
C PRO A 30 18.85 5.11 -3.66
N ALA A 31 18.04 5.42 -4.67
CA ALA A 31 16.58 5.32 -4.60
C ALA A 31 16.11 3.86 -4.61
N TYR A 32 16.68 3.01 -5.47
CA TYR A 32 16.46 1.56 -5.44
C TYR A 32 16.78 0.97 -4.06
N ASP A 33 17.95 1.31 -3.51
CA ASP A 33 18.37 0.82 -2.20
C ASP A 33 17.44 1.26 -1.07
N ARG A 34 16.92 2.49 -1.14
CA ARG A 34 15.96 3.00 -0.15
C ARG A 34 14.68 2.18 -0.13
N HIS A 35 14.13 1.86 -1.30
CA HIS A 35 12.88 1.11 -1.42
C HIS A 35 13.06 -0.39 -1.13
N CYS A 36 14.23 -0.94 -1.43
CA CYS A 36 14.55 -2.35 -1.15
C CYS A 36 14.90 -2.60 0.33
N ARG A 37 15.10 -1.55 1.13
CA ARG A 37 15.27 -1.63 2.59
C ARG A 37 13.90 -1.75 3.27
N THR A 38 13.39 -2.97 3.39
CA THR A 38 12.20 -3.25 4.20
C THR A 38 12.47 -2.97 5.67
N ARG A 39 11.60 -2.21 6.34
CA ARG A 39 11.69 -1.91 7.78
C ARG A 39 10.81 -2.90 8.55
N GLY A 40 11.38 -4.05 8.90
CA GLY A 40 10.74 -4.98 9.83
C GLY A 40 10.94 -4.55 11.29
N VAL A 41 9.86 -4.34 12.04
CA VAL A 41 9.91 -4.07 13.49
C VAL A 41 10.44 -5.28 14.28
N LEU A 42 10.36 -6.50 13.70
CA LEU A 42 10.64 -7.74 14.43
C LEU A 42 11.78 -8.61 13.86
N ARG A 43 12.27 -8.38 12.64
CA ARG A 43 13.48 -9.03 12.09
C ARG A 43 14.11 -8.20 10.97
N PRO A 44 15.45 -8.23 10.78
CA PRO A 44 16.07 -7.82 9.54
C PRO A 44 15.59 -8.78 8.44
N LEU A 45 14.62 -8.33 7.65
CA LEU A 45 14.20 -9.04 6.45
C LEU A 45 15.33 -8.98 5.43
N ARG A 46 15.50 -10.06 4.63
CA ARG A 46 16.48 -10.05 3.54
C ARG A 46 16.15 -8.86 2.63
N PRO A 47 17.16 -8.07 2.20
CA PRO A 47 16.91 -6.94 1.33
C PRO A 47 16.32 -7.44 0.01
N LEU A 48 15.31 -6.74 -0.47
CA LEU A 48 14.62 -7.11 -1.71
C LEU A 48 15.59 -7.01 -2.90
N ARG A 49 15.34 -7.82 -3.93
CA ARG A 49 16.15 -7.89 -5.16
C ARG A 49 15.29 -7.82 -6.43
N PRO A 50 14.40 -6.81 -6.58
CA PRO A 50 13.68 -6.62 -7.82
C PRO A 50 14.62 -6.23 -8.96
N VAL A 51 14.19 -6.44 -10.20
CA VAL A 51 14.96 -6.04 -11.39
C VAL A 51 14.91 -4.53 -11.62
N ALA A 52 13.88 -3.86 -11.09
CA ALA A 52 13.74 -2.42 -11.04
C ALA A 52 12.74 -2.01 -9.95
N VAL A 53 12.84 -0.78 -9.47
CA VAL A 53 11.81 -0.14 -8.66
C VAL A 53 11.12 0.93 -9.50
N VAL A 54 9.79 0.97 -9.47
CA VAL A 54 8.98 1.92 -10.23
C VAL A 54 8.10 2.70 -9.27
N GLU A 55 8.23 4.03 -9.29
CA GLU A 55 7.39 4.92 -8.50
C GLU A 55 6.22 5.42 -9.35
N VAL A 56 5.01 5.08 -8.91
CA VAL A 56 3.77 5.51 -9.58
C VAL A 56 3.11 6.62 -8.80
N HIS A 57 2.81 7.73 -9.46
CA HIS A 57 2.16 8.90 -8.86
C HIS A 57 0.67 8.94 -9.18
N ARG A 58 0.25 8.22 -10.22
CA ARG A 58 -1.12 8.22 -10.72
C ARG A 58 -1.55 6.83 -11.17
N THR A 59 -2.86 6.58 -11.16
CA THR A 59 -3.45 5.28 -11.51
C THR A 59 -3.16 4.88 -12.96
N ASP A 60 -3.10 5.83 -13.90
CA ASP A 60 -2.80 5.55 -15.30
C ASP A 60 -1.32 5.17 -15.54
N GLU A 61 -0.38 5.73 -14.77
CA GLU A 61 1.02 5.27 -14.76
C GLU A 61 1.10 3.81 -14.29
N LEU A 62 0.34 3.45 -13.24
CA LEU A 62 0.25 2.07 -12.78
C LEU A 62 -0.33 1.13 -13.85
N VAL A 63 -1.38 1.55 -14.56
CA VAL A 63 -1.95 0.78 -15.69
C VAL A 63 -0.89 0.57 -16.78
N ALA A 64 -0.15 1.62 -17.16
CA ALA A 64 0.89 1.56 -18.18
C ALA A 64 2.05 0.64 -17.77
N VAL A 65 2.47 0.72 -16.50
CA VAL A 65 3.51 -0.15 -15.91
C VAL A 65 3.07 -1.61 -15.90
N LEU A 66 1.84 -1.91 -15.49
CA LEU A 66 1.30 -3.29 -15.51
C LEU A 66 1.19 -3.82 -16.95
N HIS A 67 0.82 -2.97 -17.90
CA HIS A 67 0.79 -3.33 -19.32
C HIS A 67 2.20 -3.64 -19.86
N ALA A 68 3.19 -2.79 -19.56
CA ALA A 68 4.58 -2.99 -19.95
C ALA A 68 5.16 -4.28 -19.35
N ALA A 69 4.94 -4.51 -18.06
CA ALA A 69 5.40 -5.71 -17.37
C ALA A 69 4.78 -6.99 -17.99
N ARG A 70 3.48 -6.98 -18.29
CA ARG A 70 2.81 -8.10 -18.96
C ARG A 70 3.35 -8.35 -20.36
N THR A 71 3.57 -7.28 -21.13
CA THR A 71 4.09 -7.37 -22.51
C THR A 71 5.46 -8.04 -22.55
N HIS A 72 6.29 -7.81 -21.53
CA HIS A 72 7.64 -8.37 -21.43
C HIS A 72 7.74 -9.60 -20.51
N GLY A 73 6.61 -10.14 -20.03
CA GLY A 73 6.58 -11.33 -19.19
C GLY A 73 7.23 -11.17 -17.81
N VAL A 74 7.28 -9.95 -17.27
CA VAL A 74 7.91 -9.65 -15.98
C VAL A 74 6.86 -9.60 -14.87
N HIS A 75 7.15 -10.26 -13.75
CA HIS A 75 6.27 -10.24 -12.59
C HIS A 75 6.28 -8.88 -11.90
N VAL A 76 5.13 -8.47 -11.36
CA VAL A 76 5.00 -7.22 -10.59
C VAL A 76 4.72 -7.56 -9.13
N ALA A 77 5.49 -6.95 -8.24
CA ALA A 77 5.24 -6.93 -6.81
C ALA A 77 4.96 -5.49 -6.38
N THR A 78 4.09 -5.32 -5.39
CA THR A 78 3.76 -3.98 -4.86
C THR A 78 4.28 -3.81 -3.44
N HIS A 79 4.76 -2.62 -3.12
CA HIS A 79 5.16 -2.26 -1.76
C HIS A 79 4.53 -0.92 -1.38
N GLY A 80 3.77 -0.91 -0.28
CA GLY A 80 3.39 0.31 0.42
C GLY A 80 4.52 0.80 1.34
N VAL A 81 4.28 1.84 2.13
CA VAL A 81 5.32 2.43 3.00
C VAL A 81 5.75 1.45 4.11
N GLY A 82 6.92 0.83 3.92
CA GLY A 82 7.83 0.36 4.97
C GLY A 82 7.52 -0.95 5.69
N HIS A 83 6.30 -1.52 5.59
CA HIS A 83 5.89 -2.64 6.45
C HIS A 83 5.22 -3.77 5.66
N GLY A 84 6.01 -4.52 4.88
CA GLY A 84 5.54 -5.71 4.18
C GLY A 84 6.66 -6.71 3.94
N GLY A 85 6.43 -7.98 4.29
CA GLY A 85 7.33 -9.08 4.02
C GLY A 85 7.13 -9.58 2.59
N ALA A 86 7.69 -8.89 1.60
CA ALA A 86 7.84 -9.49 0.29
C ALA A 86 8.91 -10.59 0.35
N GLY A 87 8.66 -11.72 -0.30
CA GLY A 87 9.64 -12.79 -0.47
C GLY A 87 10.82 -12.35 -1.34
N ASP A 88 11.56 -13.32 -1.89
CA ASP A 88 12.55 -12.98 -2.92
C ASP A 88 11.82 -12.37 -4.13
N LEU A 89 12.27 -11.18 -4.56
CA LEU A 89 11.72 -10.44 -5.71
C LEU A 89 12.61 -10.59 -6.95
N ALA A 90 13.52 -11.57 -6.96
CA ALA A 90 14.33 -11.87 -8.14
C ALA A 90 13.46 -12.03 -9.40
N GLY A 91 13.79 -11.28 -10.45
CA GLY A 91 13.04 -11.30 -11.72
C GLY A 91 11.72 -10.51 -11.72
N ALA A 92 11.38 -9.81 -10.63
CA ALA A 92 10.16 -9.01 -10.54
C ALA A 92 10.46 -7.50 -10.50
N VAL A 93 9.52 -6.69 -10.97
CA VAL A 93 9.52 -5.24 -10.80
C VAL A 93 8.78 -4.90 -9.50
N LEU A 94 9.37 -4.02 -8.69
CA LEU A 94 8.75 -3.49 -7.49
C LEU A 94 8.05 -2.17 -7.78
N VAL A 95 6.72 -2.14 -7.69
CA VAL A 95 5.93 -0.91 -7.81
C VAL A 95 5.69 -0.30 -6.44
N VAL A 96 6.08 0.96 -6.29
CA VAL A 96 5.92 1.76 -5.08
C VAL A 96 4.73 2.69 -5.25
N THR A 97 3.71 2.50 -4.41
CA THR A 97 2.45 3.27 -4.44
C THR A 97 2.43 4.44 -3.45
N GLY A 98 3.59 4.77 -2.85
CA GLY A 98 3.71 5.81 -1.82
C GLY A 98 3.23 7.20 -2.24
N TRP A 99 3.25 7.49 -3.54
CA TRP A 99 2.82 8.76 -4.13
C TRP A 99 1.33 8.80 -4.49
N LEU A 100 0.60 7.71 -4.26
CA LEU A 100 -0.87 7.76 -4.20
C LEU A 100 -1.26 8.26 -2.80
N ASP A 101 -0.97 9.54 -2.54
CA ASP A 101 -0.98 10.18 -1.20
C ASP A 101 -2.18 11.11 -0.98
N GLY A 102 -3.15 11.10 -1.89
CA GLY A 102 -4.37 11.90 -1.77
C GLY A 102 -5.21 11.52 -0.55
N VAL A 103 -5.66 12.50 0.22
CA VAL A 103 -6.63 12.34 1.31
C VAL A 103 -7.77 13.32 1.12
N TYR A 104 -8.98 12.80 0.96
CA TYR A 104 -10.20 13.59 0.87
C TYR A 104 -11.18 13.18 1.96
N VAL A 105 -11.63 14.13 2.77
CA VAL A 105 -12.62 13.93 3.83
C VAL A 105 -13.92 14.64 3.47
N ASP A 106 -15.01 13.90 3.44
CA ASP A 106 -16.36 14.44 3.34
C ASP A 106 -17.03 14.41 4.72
N PRO A 107 -17.16 15.57 5.39
CA PRO A 107 -17.80 15.64 6.70
C PRO A 107 -19.32 15.44 6.65
N GLY A 108 -19.97 15.65 5.50
CA GLY A 108 -21.41 15.49 5.35
C GLY A 108 -21.81 14.01 5.31
N THR A 109 -21.09 13.21 4.54
CA THR A 109 -21.30 11.75 4.46
C THR A 109 -20.49 10.96 5.49
N ARG A 110 -19.55 11.64 6.17
CA ARG A 110 -18.59 11.09 7.15
C ARG A 110 -17.76 9.97 6.54
N THR A 111 -17.14 10.27 5.39
CA THR A 111 -16.24 9.35 4.70
C THR A 111 -14.88 9.97 4.46
N ALA A 112 -13.87 9.12 4.37
CA ALA A 112 -12.56 9.50 3.85
C ALA A 112 -12.23 8.63 2.63
N HIS A 113 -11.89 9.26 1.51
CA HIS A 113 -11.26 8.60 0.37
C HIS A 113 -9.75 8.83 0.44
N VAL A 114 -9.00 7.74 0.52
CA VAL A 114 -7.58 7.76 0.92
C VAL A 114 -6.76 6.94 -0.06
N GLY A 115 -5.73 7.56 -0.63
CA GLY A 115 -4.78 6.90 -1.51
C GLY A 115 -3.95 5.81 -0.80
N ALA A 116 -3.50 4.83 -1.57
CA ALA A 116 -2.82 3.65 -1.03
C ALA A 116 -1.49 3.92 -0.32
N GLY A 117 -0.84 5.05 -0.64
CA GLY A 117 0.44 5.46 -0.05
C GLY A 117 0.30 6.16 1.29
N VAL A 118 -0.90 6.64 1.64
CA VAL A 118 -1.12 7.50 2.80
C VAL A 118 -0.90 6.74 4.11
N PRO A 119 -0.05 7.24 5.03
CA PRO A 119 0.10 6.68 6.36
C PRO A 119 -1.09 7.04 7.26
N TRP A 120 -1.47 6.13 8.17
CA TRP A 120 -2.64 6.34 9.05
C TRP A 120 -2.61 7.65 9.85
N GLY A 121 -1.43 8.14 10.24
CA GLY A 121 -1.30 9.40 10.97
C GLY A 121 -1.84 10.60 10.20
N GLU A 122 -1.66 10.62 8.88
CA GLU A 122 -2.17 11.68 8.00
C GLU A 122 -3.68 11.58 7.82
N VAL A 123 -4.22 10.36 7.71
CA VAL A 123 -5.68 10.12 7.67
C VAL A 123 -6.36 10.63 8.93
N VAL A 124 -5.77 10.33 10.10
CA VAL A 124 -6.29 10.80 11.39
C VAL A 124 -6.22 12.33 11.49
N ALA A 125 -5.11 12.93 11.07
CA ALA A 125 -4.95 14.39 11.07
C ALA A 125 -5.98 15.10 10.17
N ALA A 126 -6.21 14.57 8.97
CA ALA A 126 -7.20 15.11 8.04
C ALA A 126 -8.63 14.99 8.59
N ALA A 127 -9.01 13.85 9.17
CA ALA A 127 -10.32 13.68 9.77
C ALA A 127 -10.53 14.58 11.00
N ALA A 128 -9.49 14.79 11.81
CA ALA A 128 -9.55 15.61 13.02
C ALA A 128 -9.89 17.08 12.72
N ALA A 129 -9.48 17.61 11.55
CA ALA A 129 -9.86 18.95 11.10
C ALA A 129 -11.40 19.15 11.02
N HIS A 130 -12.15 18.06 10.87
CA HIS A 130 -13.61 18.05 10.81
C HIS A 130 -14.27 17.50 12.08
N ARG A 131 -13.52 17.33 13.18
CA ARG A 131 -13.98 16.65 14.42
C ARG A 131 -14.45 15.21 14.16
N LEU A 132 -13.79 14.55 13.22
CA LEU A 132 -14.03 13.16 12.88
C LEU A 132 -12.79 12.30 13.19
N VAL A 133 -13.00 11.00 13.33
CA VAL A 133 -11.95 10.00 13.47
C VAL A 133 -12.24 8.81 12.57
N PRO A 134 -11.23 8.13 11.99
CA PRO A 134 -11.46 6.89 11.26
C PRO A 134 -12.16 5.85 12.14
N ALA A 135 -13.16 5.14 11.61
CA ALA A 135 -13.84 4.06 12.34
C ALA A 135 -12.90 2.88 12.67
N CYS A 136 -11.73 2.84 12.05
CA CYS A 136 -10.73 1.79 12.13
C CYS A 136 -9.32 2.41 12.11
N PRO A 137 -8.83 3.03 13.19
CA PRO A 137 -7.50 3.66 13.19
C PRO A 137 -6.39 2.59 13.23
N GLY A 138 -5.39 2.73 12.35
CA GLY A 138 -4.19 1.90 12.34
C GLY A 138 -2.93 2.60 12.91
N PRO A 139 -1.77 1.92 12.96
CA PRO A 139 -0.52 2.50 13.42
C PRO A 139 -0.08 3.67 12.53
N PRO A 140 0.35 4.81 13.10
CA PRO A 140 0.46 6.08 12.38
C PRO A 140 1.48 6.08 11.24
N THR A 141 2.49 5.21 11.28
CA THR A 141 3.58 5.12 10.29
C THR A 141 3.36 4.06 9.21
N VAL A 142 2.24 3.34 9.27
CA VAL A 142 1.92 2.27 8.32
C VAL A 142 0.97 2.81 7.26
N ALA A 143 1.28 2.53 5.99
CA ALA A 143 0.42 2.88 4.87
C ALA A 143 -0.93 2.15 4.97
N LEU A 144 -2.01 2.88 4.71
CA LEU A 144 -3.38 2.40 4.86
C LEU A 144 -3.67 1.17 4.00
N ALA A 145 -3.29 1.17 2.71
CA ALA A 145 -3.55 0.02 1.85
C ALA A 145 -2.80 -1.22 2.32
N GLY A 146 -1.51 -1.11 2.68
CA GLY A 146 -0.72 -2.23 3.21
C GLY A 146 -1.23 -2.78 4.54
N TYR A 147 -2.00 -1.99 5.28
CA TYR A 147 -2.67 -2.40 6.52
C TYR A 147 -4.01 -3.11 6.26
N LEU A 148 -4.77 -2.65 5.27
CA LEU A 148 -6.11 -3.16 4.96
C LEU A 148 -6.12 -4.32 3.96
N THR A 149 -5.07 -4.47 3.15
CA THR A 149 -4.95 -5.58 2.20
C THR A 149 -4.01 -6.65 2.77
N PRO A 150 -4.49 -7.88 2.99
CA PRO A 150 -3.59 -8.98 3.28
C PRO A 150 -2.69 -9.26 2.06
N GLY A 151 -1.38 -9.05 2.20
CA GLY A 151 -0.40 -9.45 1.20
C GLY A 151 -0.22 -10.98 1.06
N PRO A 152 0.56 -11.46 0.09
CA PRO A 152 0.92 -12.88 0.03
C PRO A 152 1.90 -13.22 1.17
N GLY A 153 1.41 -13.89 2.22
CA GLY A 153 2.27 -14.44 3.27
C GLY A 153 1.58 -14.64 4.63
N PRO A 154 2.16 -15.43 5.54
CA PRO A 154 1.57 -15.75 6.85
C PRO A 154 1.38 -14.52 7.76
N ALA A 155 2.13 -13.43 7.55
CA ALA A 155 1.98 -12.17 8.29
C ALA A 155 0.74 -11.37 7.87
N ALA A 156 0.24 -11.58 6.64
CA ALA A 156 -0.94 -10.91 6.12
C ALA A 156 -2.25 -11.40 6.77
N ARG A 157 -2.25 -12.60 7.35
CA ARG A 157 -3.39 -13.15 8.09
C ARG A 157 -3.64 -12.47 9.45
N ALA A 158 -2.68 -11.70 9.96
CA ALA A 158 -2.67 -11.23 11.35
C ALA A 158 -3.15 -9.79 11.53
N LEU A 159 -3.34 -9.01 10.46
CA LEU A 159 -3.68 -7.58 10.55
C LEU A 159 -5.08 -7.29 9.99
N GLY A 160 -6.02 -8.22 10.21
CA GLY A 160 -7.43 -8.02 9.91
C GLY A 160 -7.99 -6.88 10.74
N VAL A 161 -8.23 -5.74 10.11
CA VAL A 161 -8.86 -4.58 10.74
C VAL A 161 -10.14 -4.26 9.99
N ALA A 162 -11.13 -3.84 10.76
CA ALA A 162 -12.55 -4.13 10.57
C ALA A 162 -13.07 -3.95 9.13
N PRO A 163 -13.40 -5.06 8.41
CA PRO A 163 -14.10 -5.05 7.12
C PRO A 163 -15.36 -4.17 7.08
N SER A 164 -15.93 -3.87 8.24
CA SER A 164 -17.11 -3.03 8.37
C SER A 164 -16.83 -1.54 8.14
N ALA A 165 -15.60 -1.07 8.33
CA ALA A 165 -15.24 0.35 8.17
C ALA A 165 -14.86 0.70 6.73
N VAL A 166 -14.55 -0.28 5.88
CA VAL A 166 -14.23 -0.05 4.47
C VAL A 166 -15.53 -0.05 3.67
N ARG A 167 -15.78 1.02 2.93
CA ARG A 167 -16.93 1.15 2.02
C ARG A 167 -16.61 0.67 0.62
N SER A 168 -15.44 1.04 0.11
CA SER A 168 -14.99 0.62 -1.21
C SER A 168 -13.46 0.62 -1.31
N VAL A 169 -12.97 -0.10 -2.32
CA VAL A 169 -11.55 -0.19 -2.68
C VAL A 169 -11.43 0.09 -4.17
N ASP A 170 -10.58 1.05 -4.52
CA ASP A 170 -10.19 1.29 -5.91
C ASP A 170 -8.89 0.50 -6.17
N LEU A 171 -8.86 -0.25 -7.27
CA LEU A 171 -7.73 -1.09 -7.64
C LEU A 171 -7.52 -1.17 -9.15
N VAL A 172 -6.30 -1.53 -9.54
CA VAL A 172 -5.96 -1.92 -10.91
C VAL A 172 -5.73 -3.42 -10.95
N THR A 173 -6.52 -4.14 -11.76
CA THR A 173 -6.37 -5.60 -11.90
C THR A 173 -5.10 -5.96 -12.68
N ALA A 174 -4.71 -7.23 -12.68
CA ALA A 174 -3.58 -7.72 -13.51
C ALA A 174 -3.82 -7.52 -15.03
N ALA A 175 -5.08 -7.38 -15.45
CA ALA A 175 -5.43 -7.04 -16.83
C ALA A 175 -5.19 -5.55 -17.16
N GLY A 176 -4.94 -4.71 -16.15
CA GLY A 176 -4.82 -3.25 -16.29
C GLY A 176 -6.16 -2.52 -16.21
N GLU A 177 -7.22 -3.18 -15.73
CA GLU A 177 -8.52 -2.55 -15.58
C GLU A 177 -8.61 -1.80 -14.25
N VAL A 178 -9.02 -0.55 -14.29
CA VAL A 178 -9.37 0.23 -13.09
C VAL A 178 -10.75 -0.18 -12.62
N ARG A 179 -10.86 -0.65 -11.38
CA ARG A 179 -12.10 -1.14 -10.79
C ARG A 179 -12.31 -0.50 -9.42
N ARG A 180 -13.57 -0.22 -9.11
CA ARG A 180 -14.03 0.10 -7.76
C ARG A 180 -14.82 -1.09 -7.23
N ALA A 181 -14.38 -1.65 -6.12
CA ALA A 181 -15.03 -2.78 -5.46
C ALA A 181 -15.70 -2.28 -4.18
N SER A 182 -16.98 -2.57 -4.01
CA SER A 182 -17.80 -2.24 -2.84
C SER A 182 -18.84 -3.34 -2.61
N ARG A 183 -19.75 -3.14 -1.66
CA ARG A 183 -20.88 -4.07 -1.45
C ARG A 183 -21.88 -4.06 -2.61
N ASP A 184 -21.95 -2.96 -3.35
CA ASP A 184 -22.93 -2.75 -4.42
C ASP A 184 -22.29 -2.78 -5.82
N GLU A 185 -20.96 -2.65 -5.91
CA GLU A 185 -20.20 -2.67 -7.15
C GLU A 185 -19.09 -3.73 -7.07
N HIS A 186 -19.08 -4.70 -7.98
CA HIS A 186 -18.16 -5.84 -7.93
C HIS A 186 -18.07 -6.53 -6.54
N PRO A 187 -19.20 -6.98 -5.95
CA PRO A 187 -19.24 -7.49 -4.57
C PRO A 187 -18.38 -8.73 -4.33
N GLU A 188 -18.22 -9.60 -5.33
CA GLU A 188 -17.35 -10.78 -5.23
C GLU A 188 -15.88 -10.38 -5.13
N LEU A 189 -15.46 -9.35 -5.88
CA LEU A 189 -14.11 -8.80 -5.80
C LEU A 189 -13.89 -8.14 -4.44
N PHE A 190 -14.88 -7.38 -3.96
CA PHE A 190 -14.84 -6.75 -2.66
C PHE A 190 -14.69 -7.79 -1.54
N ARG A 191 -15.47 -8.88 -1.58
CA ARG A 191 -15.34 -9.99 -0.62
C ARG A 191 -13.99 -10.68 -0.71
N ALA A 192 -13.52 -11.00 -1.91
CA ALA A 192 -12.25 -11.67 -2.11
C ALA A 192 -11.05 -10.86 -1.61
N LEU A 193 -11.10 -9.53 -1.70
CA LEU A 193 -10.11 -8.61 -1.12
C LEU A 193 -10.07 -8.71 0.42
N HIS A 194 -11.23 -8.87 1.08
CA HIS A 194 -11.33 -9.01 2.54
C HIS A 194 -10.91 -10.41 3.02
N ASP A 195 -11.28 -11.45 2.27
CA ASP A 195 -10.97 -12.84 2.58
C ASP A 195 -9.47 -13.16 2.36
N GLY A 196 -8.72 -12.20 1.79
CA GLY A 196 -7.29 -12.31 1.51
C GLY A 196 -6.94 -13.33 0.45
N VAL A 197 -7.82 -13.48 -0.53
CA VAL A 197 -7.69 -14.43 -1.62
C VAL A 197 -6.72 -13.88 -2.67
N GLY A 198 -5.41 -14.07 -2.45
CA GLY A 198 -4.37 -13.82 -3.44
C GLY A 198 -4.27 -12.37 -3.95
N ALA A 199 -3.37 -12.14 -4.92
CA ALA A 199 -3.19 -10.83 -5.53
C ALA A 199 -4.27 -10.60 -6.61
N LEU A 200 -5.38 -9.94 -6.23
CA LEU A 200 -6.50 -9.60 -7.12
C LEU A 200 -6.24 -8.34 -7.95
N GLY A 201 -5.23 -7.56 -7.55
CA GLY A 201 -4.81 -6.33 -8.19
C GLY A 201 -4.00 -5.46 -7.24
N VAL A 202 -3.66 -4.27 -7.72
CA VAL A 202 -2.93 -3.25 -6.95
C VAL A 202 -3.94 -2.22 -6.45
N VAL A 203 -4.11 -2.13 -5.13
CA VAL A 203 -4.99 -1.12 -4.53
C VAL A 203 -4.38 0.27 -4.71
N THR A 204 -5.20 1.21 -5.18
CA THR A 204 -4.81 2.60 -5.42
C THR A 204 -5.45 3.56 -4.43
N ALA A 205 -6.66 3.25 -3.93
CA ALA A 205 -7.33 4.02 -2.90
C ALA A 205 -8.36 3.18 -2.15
N VAL A 206 -8.77 3.66 -0.97
CA VAL A 206 -9.79 3.04 -0.12
C VAL A 206 -10.72 4.13 0.40
N GLU A 207 -12.02 3.84 0.42
CA GLU A 207 -13.01 4.67 1.11
C GLU A 207 -13.36 4.07 2.47
N LEU A 208 -13.33 4.90 3.51
CA LEU A 208 -13.54 4.51 4.90
C LEU A 208 -14.70 5.29 5.52
N ASP A 209 -15.39 4.65 6.47
CA ASP A 209 -16.27 5.32 7.42
C ASP A 209 -15.49 6.14 8.46
N LEU A 210 -16.03 7.32 8.76
CA LEU A 210 -15.60 8.19 9.83
C LEU A 210 -16.67 8.28 10.94
N LEU A 211 -16.22 8.40 12.17
CA LEU A 211 -17.05 8.59 13.34
C LEU A 211 -16.84 10.00 13.90
N HIS A 212 -17.83 10.50 14.63
CA HIS A 212 -17.62 11.72 15.40
C HIS A 212 -16.54 11.49 16.43
N GLN A 213 -15.58 12.41 16.50
CA GLN A 213 -14.60 12.40 17.56
C GLN A 213 -15.35 12.61 18.90
N PRO A 214 -15.19 11.71 19.88
CA PRO A 214 -15.78 11.95 21.19
C PRO A 214 -15.18 13.24 21.76
N PRO A 215 -15.94 14.04 22.52
CA PRO A 215 -15.37 15.17 23.25
C PRO A 215 -14.22 14.63 24.08
N THR A 216 -13.02 15.18 23.87
CA THR A 216 -11.80 14.77 24.57
C THR A 216 -12.07 14.71 26.07
N LEU A 217 -12.11 13.50 26.65
CA LEU A 217 -11.72 13.35 28.05
C LEU A 217 -10.29 13.87 28.09
N GLY A 218 -10.07 15.01 28.74
CA GLY A 218 -8.74 15.61 28.84
C GLY A 218 -7.73 14.52 29.20
N THR A 219 -6.69 14.38 28.39
CA THR A 219 -5.54 13.52 28.69
C THR A 219 -4.82 14.11 29.89
N GLY A 220 -5.37 13.88 31.09
CA GLY A 220 -4.59 13.94 32.31
C GLY A 220 -3.64 12.76 32.27
N GLU A 221 -2.38 12.98 31.93
CA GLU A 221 -1.32 12.07 32.31
C GLU A 221 -1.37 11.91 33.83
N ARG A 222 -1.95 10.81 34.31
CA ARG A 222 -1.71 10.35 35.68
C ARG A 222 -0.39 9.60 35.68
N VAL A 223 0.70 10.35 35.85
CA VAL A 223 1.96 9.76 36.31
C VAL A 223 1.73 9.29 37.74
N HIS A 224 1.51 7.99 37.92
CA HIS A 224 1.62 7.38 39.23
C HIS A 224 3.10 7.29 39.58
N ALA A 225 3.59 8.26 40.36
CA ALA A 225 4.86 8.08 41.06
C ALA A 225 4.69 6.91 42.04
N LEU A 226 5.43 5.83 41.81
CA LEU A 226 5.68 4.82 42.85
C LEU A 226 6.56 5.48 43.89
N GLY A 227 5.99 5.77 45.06
CA GLY A 227 6.76 6.17 46.23
C GLY A 227 7.68 5.03 46.65
N LEU A 228 8.98 5.24 46.52
CA LEU A 228 10.01 4.62 47.35
C LEU A 228 10.57 5.71 48.28
#